data_AF-A0A327RIM1-F1
#
_entry.id   AF-A0A327RIM1-F1
#
_cell.length_a   1.000
_cell.length_b   1.000
_cell.length_c   1.000
_cell.angle_alpha   90.00
_cell.angle_beta   90.00
_cell.angle_gamma   90.00
#
_symmetry.space_group_name_H-M   'P 1'
#
loop_
_entity.id
_entity.type
_entity.pdbx_description
1 polymer ?
#
loop_
_entity_poly.entity_id
_entity_poly.type
_entity_poly.pdbx_seq_one_letter_code
_entity_poly.pdbx_strand_id
1 'polypeptide(L)'
;MSIVGVEVESGEELMSVVIDSPDTAPYLKKGNKVNVLFKEMEVAVTTQKELDISIENRIAGSISSMEEGVLLSRLVLETKMGEVIAIISTKSLRQMGLVEKMNVMIMVKLNEIILAP
;
A
#
# COMPACT_ATOMS: atom_id res chain seq x y z
N MET A 1 -18.96 -1.24 11.46
CA MET A 1 -17.92 -1.69 10.51
C MET A 1 -18.36 -1.30 9.12
N SER A 2 -17.51 -0.56 8.41
CA SER A 2 -17.81 0.05 7.12
C SER A 2 -16.63 -0.17 6.18
N ILE A 3 -16.91 -0.34 4.89
CA ILE A 3 -15.89 -0.23 3.84
C ILE A 3 -15.90 1.22 3.36
N VAL A 4 -14.73 1.85 3.34
CA VAL A 4 -14.55 3.26 2.96
C VAL A 4 -13.59 3.33 1.78
N GLY A 5 -14.04 3.96 0.70
CA GLY A 5 -13.19 4.35 -0.42
C GLY A 5 -12.63 5.76 -0.19
N VAL A 6 -11.34 5.91 -0.44
CA VAL A 6 -10.60 7.16 -0.33
C VAL A 6 -9.96 7.44 -1.67
N GLU A 7 -10.42 8.50 -2.32
CA GLU A 7 -9.78 9.03 -3.52
C GLU A 7 -8.55 9.85 -3.11
N VAL A 8 -7.40 9.53 -3.69
CA VAL A 8 -6.18 10.31 -3.50
C VAL A 8 -5.96 11.28 -4.65
N GLU A 9 -5.15 12.32 -4.44
CA GLU A 9 -4.98 13.43 -5.40
C GLU A 9 -4.51 12.97 -6.80
N SER A 10 -3.83 11.82 -6.87
CA SER A 10 -3.36 11.21 -8.11
C SER A 10 -4.46 10.45 -8.89
N GLY A 11 -5.67 10.35 -8.35
CA GLY A 11 -6.85 9.72 -8.96
C GLY A 11 -7.00 8.23 -8.69
N GLU A 12 -6.05 7.59 -7.99
CA GLU A 12 -6.25 6.25 -7.46
C GLU A 12 -7.26 6.23 -6.31
N GLU A 13 -7.97 5.11 -6.15
CA GLU A 13 -8.86 4.85 -5.01
C GLU A 13 -8.24 3.79 -4.11
N LEU A 14 -8.19 4.07 -2.81
CA LEU A 14 -7.82 3.11 -1.77
C LEU A 14 -9.03 2.75 -0.92
N MET A 15 -9.16 1.47 -0.62
CA MET A 15 -10.22 0.87 0.16
C MET A 15 -9.70 0.47 1.54
N SER A 16 -10.44 0.85 2.58
CA SER A 16 -10.18 0.47 3.97
C SER A 16 -11.43 -0.12 4.60
N VAL A 17 -11.24 -1.11 5.49
CA VAL A 17 -12.27 -1.48 6.48
C VAL A 17 -12.00 -0.75 7.77
N VAL A 18 -13.01 -0.04 8.24
CA VAL A 18 -13.00 0.66 9.52
C VAL A 18 -14.09 0.09 10.43
N ILE A 19 -13.84 0.07 11.74
CA ILE A 19 -14.83 -0.40 12.72
C ILE A 19 -15.97 0.62 12.84
N ASP A 20 -15.63 1.90 12.75
CA ASP A 20 -16.55 3.03 12.84
C ASP A 20 -17.53 3.15 11.66
N SER A 21 -18.49 4.05 11.83
CA SER A 21 -19.38 4.54 10.77
C SER A 21 -19.29 6.06 10.67
N PRO A 22 -19.82 6.68 9.60
CA PRO A 22 -19.93 8.15 9.52
C PRO A 22 -20.70 8.81 10.68
N ASP A 23 -21.50 8.04 11.42
CA ASP A 23 -22.23 8.51 12.61
C ASP A 23 -21.36 8.50 13.87
N THR A 24 -20.46 7.50 14.02
CA THR A 24 -19.54 7.42 15.17
C THR A 24 -18.23 8.17 14.94
N ALA A 25 -17.85 8.34 13.68
CA ALA A 25 -16.63 9.01 13.24
C ALA A 25 -16.97 10.01 12.12
N PRO A 26 -17.26 11.29 12.45
CA PRO A 26 -17.69 12.29 11.47
C PRO A 26 -16.69 12.53 10.33
N TYR A 27 -15.39 12.28 10.55
CA TYR A 27 -14.36 12.41 9.53
C TYR A 27 -14.54 11.41 8.35
N LEU A 28 -15.30 10.33 8.53
CA LEU A 28 -15.61 9.35 7.49
C LEU A 28 -16.74 9.78 6.54
N LYS A 29 -17.30 11.00 6.69
CA LYS A 29 -18.30 11.53 5.76
C LYS A 29 -17.64 11.92 4.43
N LYS A 30 -18.36 11.68 3.33
CA LYS A 30 -17.91 12.04 1.97
C LYS A 30 -17.48 13.51 1.90
N GLY A 31 -16.36 13.76 1.22
CA GLY A 31 -15.80 15.10 1.04
C GLY A 31 -14.85 15.55 2.15
N ASN A 32 -14.78 14.83 3.27
CA ASN A 32 -13.79 15.11 4.30
C ASN A 32 -12.41 14.58 3.89
N LYS A 33 -11.37 15.33 4.26
CA LYS A 33 -9.99 14.88 4.13
C LYS A 33 -9.67 13.89 5.24
N VAL A 34 -8.90 12.87 4.88
CA VAL A 34 -8.40 11.85 5.81
C VAL A 34 -6.95 11.53 5.46
N ASN A 35 -6.19 11.15 6.46
CA ASN A 35 -4.88 10.55 6.33
C ASN A 35 -5.05 9.03 6.13
N VAL A 36 -4.35 8.50 5.14
CA VAL A 36 -4.28 7.05 4.87
C VAL A 36 -2.96 6.54 5.39
N LEU A 37 -3.00 5.57 6.32
CA LEU A 37 -1.80 5.02 6.95
C LEU A 37 -1.81 3.50 6.84
N PHE A 38 -0.63 2.91 6.66
CA PHE A 38 -0.40 1.47 6.78
C PHE A 38 1.06 1.26 7.18
N LYS A 39 1.36 0.13 7.83
CA LYS A 39 2.73 -0.20 8.24
C LYS A 39 3.51 -0.74 7.04
N GLU A 40 4.81 -0.48 7.00
CA GLU A 40 5.71 -0.91 5.91
C GLU A 40 5.77 -2.43 5.75
N MET A 41 5.52 -3.18 6.83
CA MET A 41 5.47 -4.65 6.83
C MET A 41 4.18 -5.23 6.24
N GLU A 42 3.12 -4.43 6.11
CA GLU A 42 1.84 -4.86 5.52
C GLU A 42 1.78 -4.57 4.02
N VAL A 43 2.90 -4.11 3.44
CA VAL A 43 3.05 -3.83 2.03
C VAL A 43 3.57 -5.07 1.30
N ALA A 44 2.74 -5.62 0.42
CA ALA A 44 3.13 -6.65 -0.52
C ALA A 44 3.62 -6.03 -1.84
N VAL A 45 4.57 -6.69 -2.50
CA VAL A 45 5.14 -6.26 -3.77
C VAL A 45 5.09 -7.41 -4.77
N THR A 46 4.83 -7.09 -6.04
CA THR A 46 4.83 -8.05 -7.14
C THR A 46 5.33 -7.40 -8.43
N THR A 47 5.96 -8.18 -9.30
CA THR A 47 6.36 -7.74 -10.65
C THR A 47 5.24 -7.95 -11.68
N GLN A 48 4.17 -8.64 -11.31
CA GLN A 48 3.02 -8.91 -12.17
C GLN A 48 1.99 -7.79 -12.06
N LYS A 49 1.47 -7.34 -13.20
CA LYS A 49 0.43 -6.30 -13.24
C LYS A 49 -0.92 -6.82 -12.74
N GLU A 50 -1.29 -8.03 -13.16
CA GLU A 50 -2.55 -8.68 -12.83
C GLU A 50 -2.27 -9.95 -12.02
N LEU A 51 -3.01 -10.13 -10.93
CA LEU A 51 -2.88 -11.27 -10.02
C LEU A 51 -4.24 -11.56 -9.39
N ASP A 52 -4.69 -12.82 -9.48
CA ASP A 52 -5.91 -13.29 -8.83
C ASP A 52 -5.63 -13.60 -7.35
N ILE A 53 -5.66 -12.56 -6.53
CA ILE A 53 -5.42 -12.61 -5.08
C ILE A 53 -6.36 -11.63 -4.35
N SER A 54 -6.64 -11.89 -3.07
CA SER A 54 -7.51 -11.08 -2.20
C SER A 54 -6.84 -9.82 -1.63
N ILE A 55 -6.14 -9.07 -2.49
CA ILE A 55 -5.58 -7.76 -2.19
C ILE A 55 -6.03 -6.78 -3.27
N GLU A 56 -6.90 -5.85 -2.89
CA GLU A 56 -7.63 -4.94 -3.78
C GLU A 56 -6.89 -3.64 -4.02
N ASN A 57 -6.24 -3.10 -3.00
CA ASN A 57 -5.45 -1.88 -3.15
C ASN A 57 -4.17 -2.21 -3.91
N ARG A 58 -4.03 -1.64 -5.10
CA ARG A 58 -2.91 -1.89 -6.01
C ARG A 58 -2.43 -0.58 -6.58
N ILE A 59 -1.18 -0.27 -6.31
CA ILE A 59 -0.55 0.99 -6.68
C ILE A 59 0.64 0.64 -7.57
N ALA A 60 0.67 1.20 -8.78
CA ALA A 60 1.82 1.06 -9.65
C ALA A 60 2.98 1.93 -9.14
N GLY A 61 4.19 1.39 -9.16
CA GLY A 61 5.37 2.12 -8.75
C GLY A 61 6.65 1.53 -9.31
N SER A 62 7.77 2.09 -8.88
CA SER A 62 9.10 1.58 -9.20
C SER A 62 10.01 1.64 -7.98
N ILE A 63 10.96 0.72 -7.91
CA ILE A 63 11.93 0.65 -6.81
C ILE A 63 12.96 1.77 -7.01
N SER A 64 13.01 2.75 -6.11
CA SER A 64 14.01 3.83 -6.20
C SER A 64 15.33 3.44 -5.50
N SER A 65 15.26 2.74 -4.37
CA SER A 65 16.42 2.18 -3.69
C SER A 65 16.05 0.94 -2.87
N MET A 66 17.05 0.13 -2.52
CA MET A 66 16.87 -1.06 -1.69
C MET A 66 18.01 -1.24 -0.69
N GLU A 67 17.69 -1.78 0.47
CA GLU A 67 18.65 -2.27 1.44
C GLU A 67 18.38 -3.75 1.71
N GLU A 68 19.30 -4.61 1.28
CA GLU A 68 19.19 -6.05 1.47
C GLU A 68 19.76 -6.46 2.83
N GLY A 69 18.88 -6.81 3.77
CA GLY A 69 19.28 -7.39 5.06
C GLY A 69 19.34 -8.90 5.04
N VAL A 70 19.67 -9.51 6.19
CA VAL A 70 19.81 -10.98 6.30
C VAL A 70 18.46 -11.71 6.19
N LEU A 71 17.43 -11.19 6.87
CA LEU A 71 16.08 -11.79 6.92
C LEU A 71 15.05 -10.94 6.19
N LEU A 72 15.12 -9.62 6.41
CA LEU A 72 14.23 -8.63 5.85
C LEU A 72 15.05 -7.66 5.00
N SER A 73 14.42 -7.17 3.94
CA SER A 73 14.97 -6.15 3.05
C SER A 73 14.00 -4.98 2.99
N ARG A 74 14.56 -3.78 2.96
CA ARG A 74 13.79 -2.54 2.86
C ARG A 74 13.80 -2.08 1.41
N LEU A 75 12.63 -1.76 0.89
CA LEU A 75 12.44 -1.16 -0.43
C LEU A 75 11.90 0.25 -0.25
N VAL A 76 12.47 1.19 -0.98
CA VAL A 76 11.89 2.51 -1.19
C VAL A 76 11.28 2.54 -2.59
N LEU A 77 10.01 2.90 -2.67
CA LEU A 77 9.19 2.79 -3.87
C LEU A 77 8.63 4.16 -4.23
N GLU A 78 8.85 4.58 -5.46
CA GLU A 78 8.23 5.78 -6.02
C GLU A 78 6.90 5.42 -6.67
N THR A 79 5.84 6.13 -6.26
CA THR A 79 4.48 5.96 -6.77
C THR A 79 3.87 7.32 -7.12
N LYS A 80 2.72 7.32 -7.81
CA LYS A 80 1.96 8.55 -8.04
C LYS A 80 1.39 9.16 -6.75
N MET A 81 1.25 8.34 -5.71
CA MET A 81 0.76 8.76 -4.39
C MET A 81 1.88 9.29 -3.49
N GLY A 82 3.13 9.29 -3.97
CA GLY A 82 4.33 9.62 -3.20
C GLY A 82 5.20 8.39 -2.92
N GLU A 83 6.14 8.56 -2.01
CA GLU A 83 7.05 7.48 -1.59
C GLU A 83 6.32 6.48 -0.70
N VAL A 84 6.52 5.19 -0.99
CA VAL A 84 6.08 4.07 -0.15
C VAL A 84 7.30 3.27 0.27
N ILE A 85 7.34 2.87 1.54
CA ILE A 85 8.36 1.97 2.06
C ILE A 85 7.73 0.61 2.25
N ALA A 86 8.39 -0.43 1.75
CA ALA A 86 8.01 -1.81 2.01
C ALA A 86 9.15 -2.56 2.71
N ILE A 87 8.81 -3.37 3.70
CA ILE A 87 9.73 -4.33 4.31
C ILE A 87 9.27 -5.72 3.91
N ILE A 88 10.07 -6.39 3.07
CA ILE A 88 9.77 -7.74 2.59
C ILE A 88 10.84 -8.73 3.04
N SER A 89 10.57 -10.03 2.95
CA SER A 89 11.62 -11.02 3.23
C SER A 89 12.74 -10.92 2.18
N THR A 90 13.99 -11.03 2.61
CA THR A 90 15.15 -11.11 1.70
C THR A 90 15.02 -12.29 0.74
N LYS A 91 14.37 -13.38 1.20
CA LYS A 91 14.04 -14.53 0.34
C LYS A 91 13.13 -14.10 -0.82
N SER A 92 12.06 -13.34 -0.56
CA SER A 92 11.15 -12.84 -1.61
C SER A 92 11.88 -11.90 -2.57
N LEU A 93 12.68 -10.96 -2.05
CA LEU A 93 13.49 -10.05 -2.86
C LEU A 93 14.34 -10.82 -3.88
N ARG A 94 15.09 -11.82 -3.40
CA ARG A 94 15.96 -12.65 -4.24
C ARG A 94 15.18 -13.55 -5.19
N GLN A 95 14.10 -14.19 -4.73
CA GLN A 95 13.28 -15.09 -5.56
C GLN A 95 12.60 -14.34 -6.72
N MET A 96 12.21 -13.10 -6.50
CA MET A 96 11.59 -12.24 -7.51
C MET A 96 12.62 -11.51 -8.38
N GLY A 97 13.91 -11.56 -8.00
CA GLY A 97 14.98 -10.86 -8.71
C GLY A 97 14.79 -9.33 -8.72
N LEU A 98 14.24 -8.76 -7.64
CA LEU A 98 14.00 -7.33 -7.56
C LEU A 98 15.31 -6.55 -7.63
N VAL A 99 15.31 -5.48 -8.41
CA VAL A 99 16.42 -4.54 -8.54
C VAL A 99 15.90 -3.11 -8.59
N GLU A 100 16.76 -2.14 -8.30
CA GLU A 100 16.43 -0.72 -8.47
C GLU A 100 15.95 -0.43 -9.89
N LYS A 101 15.07 0.56 -10.02
CA LYS A 101 14.37 1.01 -11.23
C LYS A 101 13.39 0.00 -11.82
N MET A 102 13.21 -1.17 -11.19
CA MET A 102 12.21 -2.14 -11.62
C MET A 102 10.80 -1.61 -11.33
N ASN A 103 9.91 -1.71 -12.31
CA ASN A 103 8.49 -1.44 -12.13
C ASN A 103 7.84 -2.60 -11.37
N VAL A 104 7.04 -2.26 -10.37
CA VAL A 104 6.34 -3.21 -9.51
C VAL A 104 4.93 -2.71 -9.22
N MET A 105 4.08 -3.63 -8.79
CA MET A 105 2.81 -3.32 -8.14
C MET A 105 2.98 -3.47 -6.64
N ILE A 106 2.54 -2.44 -5.93
CA ILE A 106 2.53 -2.32 -4.47
C ILE A 106 1.11 -2.60 -4.03
N MET A 107 0.93 -3.43 -3.03
CA MET A 107 -0.39 -3.89 -2.63
C MET A 107 -0.52 -3.89 -1.12
N VAL A 108 -1.65 -3.42 -0.62
CA VAL A 108 -1.94 -3.38 0.82
C VAL A 108 -3.35 -3.90 1.04
N LYS A 109 -3.51 -4.87 1.94
CA LYS A 109 -4.83 -5.43 2.19
C LYS A 109 -5.72 -4.36 2.84
N LEU A 110 -6.99 -4.31 2.44
CA LEU A 110 -7.90 -3.25 2.89
C LEU A 110 -8.07 -3.19 4.43
N ASN A 111 -7.86 -4.29 5.13
CA ASN A 111 -7.93 -4.36 6.60
C ASN A 111 -6.63 -3.92 7.30
N GLU A 112 -5.56 -3.65 6.56
CA GLU A 112 -4.29 -3.11 7.07
C GLU A 112 -4.15 -1.60 6.80
N ILE A 113 -5.14 -0.99 6.14
CA ILE A 113 -5.21 0.46 5.93
C ILE A 113 -6.00 1.09 7.07
N ILE A 114 -5.37 2.05 7.75
CA ILE A 114 -5.93 2.87 8.80
C ILE A 114 -6.29 4.23 8.22
N LEU A 115 -7.47 4.75 8.58
CA LEU A 115 -7.89 6.11 8.28
C LEU A 115 -7.82 6.95 9.55
N ALA A 116 -7.25 8.14 9.45
CA ALA A 116 -7.21 9.13 10.53
C ALA A 116 -7.66 10.51 10.03
N PRO A 117 -8.21 11.37 10.89
CA PRO A 117 -8.50 12.76 10.53
C PRO A 117 -7.23 13.58 10.27
#